data_AF-A0A0F0HPD5-F1
#
_entry.id   AF-A0A0F0HPD5-F1
#
_cell.length_a   1.000
_cell.length_b   1.000
_cell.length_c   1.000
_cell.angle_alpha   90.00
_cell.angle_beta   90.00
_cell.angle_gamma   90.00
#
_symmetry.space_group_name_H-M   'P 1'
#
loop_
_entity.id
_entity.type
_entity.pdbx_description
1 polymer ?
#
loop_
_entity_poly.entity_id
_entity_poly.type
_entity_poly.pdbx_seq_one_letter_code
_entity_poly.pdbx_strand_id
1 'polypeptide(L)'
;MAWIFLAIAIVFEIGFALGTNATQGFTRLWPSVFTLLAAAGGIFTLSLALRTLDVSVGYTVWTGIGSIGTVIFSALIYKERITPAKLASFGAIIAGALILKLAAGA
;
A
#
# COMPACT_ATOMS: atom_id res chain seq x y z
N MET A 1 -10.79 15.60 -8.51
CA MET A 1 -10.17 14.52 -9.31
C MET A 1 -8.92 13.92 -8.67
N ALA A 2 -8.05 14.71 -8.04
CA ALA A 2 -6.86 14.23 -7.32
C ALA A 2 -7.11 13.04 -6.36
N TRP A 3 -8.16 13.15 -5.53
CA TRP A 3 -8.54 12.10 -4.59
C TRP A 3 -8.98 10.78 -5.25
N ILE A 4 -9.54 10.84 -6.47
CA ILE A 4 -9.89 9.62 -7.23
C ILE A 4 -8.61 8.94 -7.70
N PHE A 5 -7.65 9.71 -8.24
CA PHE A 5 -6.34 9.17 -8.61
C PHE A 5 -5.60 8.60 -7.40
N LEU A 6 -5.72 9.25 -6.23
CA LEU A 6 -5.17 8.74 -4.97
C LEU A 6 -5.81 7.41 -4.57
N ALA A 7 -7.14 7.29 -4.65
CA ALA A 7 -7.85 6.05 -4.36
C ALA A 7 -7.43 4.92 -5.32
N ILE A 8 -7.28 5.22 -6.61
CA ILE A 8 -6.79 4.27 -7.60
C ILE A 8 -5.34 3.86 -7.30
N ALA A 9 -4.48 4.80 -6.92
CA ALA A 9 -3.10 4.54 -6.54
C ALA A 9 -3.00 3.61 -5.32
N ILE A 10 -3.92 3.74 -4.35
CA ILE A 10 -4.01 2.85 -3.19
C ILE A 10 -4.39 1.42 -3.63
N VAL A 11 -5.35 1.27 -4.55
CA VAL A 11 -5.74 -0.06 -5.06
C VAL A 11 -4.57 -0.73 -5.79
N PHE A 12 -3.83 0.04 -6.60
CA PHE A 12 -2.62 -0.45 -7.26
C PHE A 12 -1.54 -0.85 -6.26
N GLU A 13 -1.34 -0.09 -5.18
CA GLU A 13 -0.38 -0.41 -4.13
C GLU A 13 -0.70 -1.74 -3.45
N ILE A 14 -1.97 -1.95 -3.10
CA ILE A 14 -2.43 -3.23 -2.52
C ILE A 14 -2.19 -4.36 -3.51
N GLY A 15 -2.53 -4.17 -4.78
CA GLY A 15 -2.29 -5.16 -5.85
C GLY A 15 -0.81 -5.48 -6.05
N PHE A 16 0.05 -4.46 -5.99
CA PHE A 16 1.51 -4.59 -6.07
C PHE A 16 2.06 -5.40 -4.87
N ALA A 17 1.67 -5.04 -3.65
CA ALA A 17 2.16 -5.71 -2.45
C ALA A 17 1.71 -7.18 -2.38
N LEU A 18 0.44 -7.44 -2.74
CA LEU A 18 -0.07 -8.80 -2.86
C LEU A 18 0.64 -9.57 -3.98
N GLY A 19 0.77 -8.97 -5.16
CA GLY A 19 1.42 -9.58 -6.32
C GLY A 19 2.87 -9.96 -6.05
N THR A 20 3.60 -9.13 -5.29
CA THR A 20 5.00 -9.36 -4.91
C THR A 20 5.17 -10.70 -4.19
N ASN A 21 4.29 -11.02 -3.22
CA ASN A 21 4.30 -12.33 -2.55
C ASN A 21 4.02 -13.49 -3.54
N ALA A 22 3.13 -13.29 -4.51
CA ALA A 22 2.81 -14.30 -5.52
C ALA A 22 3.94 -14.55 -6.53
N THR A 23 4.88 -13.62 -6.70
CA THR A 23 6.00 -13.77 -7.62
C THR A 23 7.03 -14.81 -7.21
N GLN A 24 7.05 -15.23 -5.93
CA GLN A 24 8.09 -16.08 -5.34
C GLN A 24 9.50 -15.55 -5.66
N GLY A 25 9.75 -14.27 -5.39
CA GLY A 25 11.03 -13.62 -5.68
C GLY A 25 11.26 -13.39 -7.18
N PHE A 26 10.22 -13.01 -7.92
CA PHE A 26 10.26 -12.77 -9.36
C PHE A 26 10.61 -13.98 -10.24
N THR A 27 10.41 -15.20 -9.73
CA THR A 27 10.63 -16.43 -10.49
C THR A 27 9.44 -16.78 -11.39
N ARG A 28 8.24 -16.29 -11.06
CA ARG A 28 7.02 -16.51 -11.85
C ARG A 28 6.68 -15.32 -12.74
N LEU A 29 6.83 -15.52 -14.06
CA LEU A 29 6.59 -14.50 -15.10
C LEU A 29 5.26 -13.76 -14.97
N TRP A 30 4.13 -14.47 -14.91
CA TRP A 30 2.80 -13.83 -14.93
C TRP A 30 2.53 -12.95 -13.69
N PRO A 31 2.73 -13.43 -12.45
CA PRO A 31 2.69 -12.57 -11.27
C PRO A 31 3.66 -11.40 -11.34
N SER A 32 4.89 -11.61 -11.83
CA SER A 32 5.90 -10.55 -11.93
C SER A 32 5.48 -9.43 -12.88
N VAL A 33 4.92 -9.77 -14.03
CA VAL A 33 4.38 -8.79 -14.99
C VAL A 33 3.25 -8.00 -14.35
N PHE A 34 2.31 -8.67 -13.67
CA PHE A 34 1.22 -8.00 -12.98
C PHE A 34 1.72 -7.04 -11.90
N THR A 35 2.67 -7.49 -11.07
CA THR A 35 3.30 -6.67 -10.03
C THR A 35 3.98 -5.44 -10.61
N LEU A 36 4.71 -5.58 -11.73
CA LEU A 36 5.37 -4.44 -12.38
C LEU A 36 4.35 -3.44 -12.94
N LEU A 37 3.30 -3.92 -13.59
CA LEU A 37 2.22 -3.08 -14.12
C LEU A 37 1.47 -2.37 -13.00
N ALA A 38 1.24 -3.05 -11.87
CA ALA A 38 0.61 -2.46 -10.70
C ALA A 38 1.50 -1.37 -10.08
N ALA A 39 2.80 -1.61 -9.96
CA ALA A 39 3.76 -0.61 -9.48
C ALA A 39 3.79 0.63 -10.40
N ALA A 40 3.91 0.42 -11.72
CA ALA A 40 3.94 1.51 -12.69
C ALA A 40 2.62 2.30 -12.69
N GLY A 41 1.48 1.61 -12.67
CA GLY A 41 0.15 2.22 -12.61
C GLY A 41 -0.07 3.00 -11.32
N GLY A 42 0.35 2.45 -10.18
CA GLY A 42 0.27 3.09 -8.87
C GLY A 42 1.11 4.36 -8.78
N ILE A 43 2.38 4.30 -9.18
CA ILE A 43 3.28 5.47 -9.19
C ILE A 43 2.76 6.55 -10.15
N PHE A 44 2.27 6.16 -11.33
CA PHE A 44 1.70 7.11 -12.28
C PHE A 44 0.47 7.82 -11.72
N THR A 45 -0.50 7.06 -11.20
CA THR A 45 -1.73 7.64 -10.63
C THR A 45 -1.46 8.46 -9.37
N LEU A 46 -0.50 8.04 -8.55
CA LEU A 46 -0.03 8.84 -7.42
C LEU A 46 0.57 10.17 -7.90
N SER A 47 1.45 10.15 -8.90
CA SER A 47 2.03 11.36 -9.47
C SER A 47 0.96 12.33 -9.97
N LEU A 48 -0.11 11.83 -10.59
CA LEU A 48 -1.24 12.64 -11.01
C LEU A 48 -1.99 13.27 -9.82
N ALA A 49 -2.17 12.54 -8.71
CA ALA A 49 -2.78 13.08 -7.50
C ALA A 49 -1.93 14.18 -6.85
N LEU A 50 -0.61 13.96 -6.80
CA LEU A 50 0.37 14.86 -6.20
C LEU A 50 0.63 16.15 -6.99
N ARG A 51 0.16 16.25 -8.25
CA ARG A 51 0.17 17.53 -8.98
C ARG A 51 -0.75 18.59 -8.37
N THR A 52 -1.73 18.13 -7.59
CA THR A 52 -2.79 18.96 -7.02
C THR A 52 -2.88 18.88 -5.50
N LEU A 53 -2.40 17.79 -4.91
CA LEU A 53 -2.34 17.61 -3.47
C LEU A 53 -0.91 17.86 -2.99
N ASP A 54 -0.77 18.45 -1.81
CA ASP A 54 0.52 18.53 -1.14
C ASP A 54 1.12 17.14 -0.97
N VAL A 55 2.40 17.01 -1.28
CA VAL A 55 3.13 15.74 -1.23
C VAL A 55 3.00 15.10 0.15
N SER A 56 3.12 15.89 1.21
CA SER A 56 2.96 15.40 2.60
C SER A 56 1.59 14.78 2.84
N VAL A 57 0.52 15.39 2.35
CA VAL A 57 -0.85 14.88 2.53
C VAL A 57 -1.09 13.65 1.66
N GLY A 58 -0.79 13.74 0.36
CA GLY A 58 -1.03 12.66 -0.59
C GLY A 58 -0.22 11.39 -0.26
N TYR A 59 1.06 11.55 0.05
CA TYR A 59 1.94 10.41 0.36
C TYR A 59 1.57 9.76 1.70
N THR A 60 1.20 10.54 2.71
CA THR A 60 0.74 10.00 4.01
C THR A 60 -0.55 9.19 3.86
N VAL A 61 -1.52 9.69 3.09
CA VAL A 61 -2.77 8.97 2.86
C VAL A 61 -2.54 7.71 2.02
N TRP A 62 -1.76 7.81 0.94
CA TRP A 62 -1.45 6.68 0.07
C TRP A 62 -0.73 5.55 0.82
N THR A 63 0.37 5.87 1.51
CA THR A 63 1.13 4.88 2.29
C THR A 63 0.33 4.34 3.48
N GLY A 64 -0.40 5.20 4.20
CA GLY A 64 -1.19 4.79 5.36
C GLY A 64 -2.33 3.83 4.99
N ILE A 65 -3.20 4.22 4.06
CA ILE A 65 -4.32 3.37 3.64
C ILE A 65 -3.82 2.16 2.86
N GLY A 66 -2.82 2.32 1.99
CA GLY A 66 -2.19 1.23 1.23
C GLY A 66 -1.60 0.17 2.15
N SER A 67 -0.94 0.56 3.24
CA SER A 67 -0.39 -0.37 4.24
C SER A 67 -1.50 -1.13 4.96
N ILE A 68 -2.54 -0.44 5.44
CA ILE A 68 -3.67 -1.09 6.13
C ILE A 68 -4.36 -2.09 5.19
N GLY A 69 -4.64 -1.67 3.95
CA GLY A 69 -5.25 -2.53 2.95
C GLY A 69 -4.38 -3.75 2.65
N THR A 70 -3.08 -3.55 2.44
CA THR A 70 -2.13 -4.64 2.19
C THR A 70 -2.13 -5.66 3.33
N VAL A 71 -2.12 -5.21 4.58
CA VAL A 71 -2.17 -6.10 5.76
C VAL A 71 -3.46 -6.91 5.78
N ILE A 72 -4.61 -6.26 5.59
CA ILE A 72 -5.92 -6.94 5.62
C ILE A 72 -6.03 -7.95 4.48
N PHE A 73 -5.77 -7.52 3.24
CA PHE A 73 -5.90 -8.39 2.08
C PHE A 73 -4.84 -9.50 2.05
N SER A 74 -3.62 -9.26 2.52
CA SER A 74 -2.60 -10.31 2.59
C SER A 74 -3.00 -11.39 3.59
N ALA A 75 -3.53 -11.03 4.75
CA ALA A 75 -4.04 -11.99 5.73
C ALA A 75 -5.22 -12.81 5.17
N LEU A 76 -6.13 -12.17 4.42
CA LEU A 76 -7.28 -12.84 3.81
C LEU A 76 -6.90 -13.79 2.66
N ILE A 77 -6.04 -13.34 1.74
CA ILE A 77 -5.68 -14.07 0.52
C ILE A 77 -4.73 -15.22 0.81
N TYR A 78 -3.68 -14.95 1.60
CA TYR A 78 -2.66 -15.96 1.89
C TYR A 78 -3.05 -16.89 3.03
N LYS A 79 -4.22 -16.68 3.66
CA LYS A 79 -4.75 -17.44 4.80
C LYS A 79 -3.68 -17.68 5.87
N GLU A 80 -2.77 -16.73 6.04
CA GLU A 80 -1.71 -16.87 7.01
C GLU A 80 -2.33 -16.93 8.41
N ARG A 81 -1.84 -17.83 9.25
CA ARG A 81 -2.22 -17.82 10.66
C ARG A 81 -1.78 -16.49 11.25
N ILE A 82 -2.76 -15.65 11.59
CA ILE A 82 -2.54 -14.42 12.33
C ILE A 82 -2.13 -14.83 13.74
N THR A 83 -0.83 -14.88 13.98
CA THR A 83 -0.29 -15.08 15.34
C THR A 83 -0.47 -13.78 16.14
N PRO A 84 -0.57 -13.85 17.48
CA PRO A 84 -0.60 -12.66 18.32
C PRO A 84 0.59 -11.72 18.07
N ALA A 85 1.77 -12.28 17.74
CA ALA A 85 2.94 -11.52 17.35
C ALA A 85 2.75 -10.73 16.05
N LYS A 86 2.18 -11.35 14.99
CA LYS A 86 1.85 -10.63 13.74
C LYS A 86 0.83 -9.52 13.99
N LEU A 87 -0.18 -9.78 14.82
CA LEU A 87 -1.19 -8.78 15.17
C LEU A 87 -0.58 -7.59 15.91
N ALA A 88 0.34 -7.85 16.86
CA ALA A 88 1.09 -6.81 17.56
C ALA A 88 2.00 -6.01 16.61
N SER A 89 2.68 -6.68 15.66
CA SER A 89 3.50 -6.01 14.64
C SER A 89 2.66 -5.12 13.71
N PHE A 90 1.48 -5.58 13.28
CA PHE A 90 0.57 -4.75 12.50
C PHE A 90 0.06 -3.55 13.31
N GLY A 91 -0.28 -3.76 14.59
CA GLY A 91 -0.64 -2.69 15.50
C GLY A 91 0.46 -1.65 15.65
N ALA A 92 1.72 -2.08 15.77
CA ALA A 92 2.88 -1.18 15.86
C ALA A 92 3.12 -0.38 14.57
N ILE A 93 2.96 -1.00 13.39
CA ILE A 93 3.07 -0.31 12.09
C ILE A 93 1.96 0.76 11.97
N ILE A 94 0.73 0.40 12.30
CA ILE A 94 -0.42 1.34 12.27
C ILE A 94 -0.21 2.48 13.27
N ALA A 95 0.24 2.17 14.49
CA ALA A 95 0.55 3.17 15.51
C ALA A 95 1.67 4.12 15.05
N GLY A 96 2.75 3.58 14.47
CA GLY A 96 3.84 4.38 13.90
C GLY A 96 3.37 5.30 12.77
N ALA A 97 2.54 4.80 11.86
CA ALA A 97 1.96 5.60 10.78
C ALA A 97 1.04 6.71 11.32
N LEU A 98 0.24 6.42 12.34
CA LEU A 98 -0.63 7.40 13.00
C LEU A 98 0.18 8.49 13.72
N ILE A 99 1.23 8.10 14.46
CA ILE A 99 2.14 9.04 15.13
C ILE A 99 2.79 9.96 14.10
N LEU A 100 3.29 9.42 12.98
CA LEU A 100 3.89 10.21 11.91
C LEU A 100 2.89 11.21 11.32
N LYS A 101 1.64 10.79 11.08
CA LYS A 101 0.57 11.68 10.60
C LYS A 101 0.27 12.82 11.59
N LEU A 102 0.23 12.51 12.89
CA LEU A 102 -0.02 13.50 13.93
C LEU A 102 1.15 14.48 14.08
N ALA A 103 2.39 13.99 13.95
CA ALA A 103 3.59 14.82 13.99
C ALA A 103 3.75 15.70 12.74
N ALA A 104 3.36 15.21 11.56
CA ALA A 104 3.40 16.00 10.31
C ALA A 104 2.30 17.07 10.23
N GLY A 105 1.30 17.01 11.11
CA GLY A 105 0.25 18.03 11.25
C GLY A 105 0.52 19.11 12.31
N ALA A 106 1.73 19.13 12.88
CA ALA A 106 2.20 20.12 13.85
C ALA A 106 3.23 21.08 13.22
#